data_AF-A0A383AMS3-F1
#
_entry.id   AF-A0A383AMS3-F1
#
_cell.length_a   1.000
_cell.length_b   1.000
_cell.length_c   1.000
_cell.angle_alpha   90.00
_cell.angle_beta   90.00
_cell.angle_gamma   90.00
#
_symmetry.space_group_name_H-M   'P 1'
#
loop_
_entity.id
_entity.type
_entity.pdbx_description
1 polymer ?
#
loop_
_entity_poly.entity_id
_entity_poly.type
_entity_poly.pdbx_seq_one_letter_code
_entity_poly.pdbx_strand_id
1 'polypeptide(L)'
;GTVPTAIGGAGNLAISGTVAQTGTVSNSGTRTIASGGTWKLGPAVMTYAVANAGTLEFNSAGTIGNGAVTGAGLVNINASGNTVIVDSSSSLGSTGGVTITDGTLQVTGANKLPSSGTVTVATSKTLDLNQSQSVASLAGAGTVDIASGMTLSLTDTGTIGILAGTGTVDVANTKTLTLTDTGTIGVLAGAGTVSVANTKTLSLTDTGTIGLLAGTGTVSVASGETLSLTGTGTVPTAIGGAGNLAISGT
;
A
#
# COMPACT_ATOMS: atom_id res chain seq x y z
N GLY A 1 -8.62 -22.41 18.56
CA GLY A 1 -10.01 -22.79 18.85
C GLY A 1 -10.94 -21.80 18.18
N THR A 2 -12.12 -22.22 17.73
CA THR A 2 -13.16 -21.31 17.23
C THR A 2 -13.84 -20.67 18.45
N VAL A 3 -13.98 -19.34 18.46
CA VAL A 3 -14.66 -18.61 19.56
C VAL A 3 -16.09 -18.31 19.11
N PRO A 4 -17.10 -18.31 20.01
CA PRO A 4 -18.50 -18.12 19.63
C PRO A 4 -18.75 -16.82 18.85
N THR A 5 -19.83 -16.85 18.08
CA THR A 5 -20.27 -15.87 17.07
C THR A 5 -20.53 -14.45 17.58
N ALA A 6 -20.42 -14.19 18.89
CA ALA A 6 -20.41 -12.85 19.47
C ALA A 6 -19.61 -12.84 20.80
N ILE A 7 -18.58 -11.99 20.89
CA ILE A 7 -17.93 -11.66 22.17
C ILE A 7 -18.33 -10.23 22.54
N GLY A 8 -19.34 -10.10 23.39
CA GLY A 8 -19.81 -8.82 23.94
C GLY A 8 -19.19 -8.51 25.30
N GLY A 9 -18.89 -7.24 25.58
CA GLY A 9 -18.37 -6.77 26.87
C GLY A 9 -17.66 -5.43 26.77
N ALA A 10 -17.26 -4.83 27.90
CA ALA A 10 -16.49 -3.58 27.98
C ALA A 10 -15.02 -3.80 28.43
N GLY A 11 -14.51 -5.02 28.32
CA GLY A 11 -13.18 -5.42 28.81
C GLY A 11 -12.17 -5.67 27.69
N ASN A 12 -10.88 -5.65 28.06
CA ASN A 12 -9.81 -6.08 27.17
C ASN A 12 -9.90 -7.59 26.92
N LEU A 13 -9.87 -8.00 25.66
CA LEU A 13 -9.76 -9.41 25.27
C LEU A 13 -8.35 -9.66 24.76
N ALA A 14 -7.65 -10.61 25.36
CA ALA A 14 -6.31 -11.01 24.95
C ALA A 14 -6.33 -12.30 24.12
N ILE A 15 -5.55 -12.32 23.04
CA ILE A 15 -5.39 -13.47 22.14
C ILE A 15 -3.92 -13.92 22.18
N SER A 16 -3.65 -15.08 22.78
CA SER A 16 -2.30 -15.64 22.96
C SER A 16 -2.01 -16.88 22.10
N GLY A 17 -2.94 -17.25 21.22
CA GLY A 17 -2.79 -18.35 20.25
C GLY A 17 -3.55 -18.05 18.96
N THR A 18 -3.84 -19.06 18.15
CA THR A 18 -4.65 -18.87 16.94
C THR A 18 -6.14 -18.94 17.25
N VAL A 19 -6.82 -17.82 17.03
CA VAL A 19 -8.27 -17.66 17.19
C VAL A 19 -8.86 -17.29 15.84
N ALA A 20 -9.87 -18.05 15.40
CA ALA A 20 -10.66 -17.71 14.21
C ALA A 20 -12.05 -17.25 14.63
N GLN A 21 -12.49 -16.14 14.05
CA GLN A 21 -13.76 -15.50 14.34
C GLN A 21 -14.53 -15.24 13.05
N THR A 22 -15.79 -15.63 13.01
CA THR A 22 -16.64 -15.58 11.81
C THR A 22 -17.90 -14.73 11.99
N GLY A 23 -18.05 -14.07 13.14
CA GLY A 23 -19.21 -13.24 13.48
C GLY A 23 -18.83 -11.85 13.96
N THR A 24 -19.83 -10.96 14.06
CA THR A 24 -19.63 -9.58 14.50
C THR A 24 -19.14 -9.53 15.93
N VAL A 25 -18.18 -8.65 16.17
CA VAL A 25 -17.69 -8.35 17.50
C VAL A 25 -18.17 -6.99 17.93
N SER A 26 -19.04 -6.96 18.93
CA SER A 26 -19.44 -5.73 19.60
C SER A 26 -18.70 -5.61 20.92
N ASN A 27 -17.52 -5.00 20.90
CA ASN A 27 -16.76 -4.64 22.10
C ASN A 27 -16.41 -3.17 22.03
N SER A 28 -16.56 -2.46 23.15
CA SER A 28 -16.16 -1.05 23.26
C SER A 28 -14.73 -0.87 23.79
N GLY A 29 -14.10 -1.94 24.31
CA GLY A 29 -12.71 -1.93 24.80
C GLY A 29 -11.65 -2.23 23.73
N THR A 30 -10.38 -2.04 24.09
CA THR A 30 -9.25 -2.41 23.22
C THR A 30 -9.05 -3.93 23.19
N ARG A 31 -8.90 -4.50 22.00
CA ARG A 31 -8.51 -5.91 21.81
C ARG A 31 -7.00 -6.01 21.82
N THR A 32 -6.43 -7.03 22.44
CA THR A 32 -4.97 -7.25 22.44
C THR A 32 -4.64 -8.58 21.80
N ILE A 33 -3.73 -8.57 20.84
CA ILE A 33 -3.11 -9.77 20.30
C ILE A 33 -1.71 -9.84 20.90
N ALA A 34 -1.44 -10.87 21.69
CA ALA A 34 -0.11 -11.07 22.28
C ALA A 34 0.90 -11.49 21.21
N SER A 35 2.19 -11.34 21.51
CA SER A 35 3.25 -11.85 20.64
C SER A 35 3.08 -13.35 20.38
N GLY A 36 3.25 -13.76 19.12
CA GLY A 36 2.98 -15.13 18.66
C GLY A 36 1.50 -15.50 18.53
N GLY A 37 0.57 -14.66 18.99
CA GLY A 37 -0.87 -14.84 18.78
C GLY A 37 -1.29 -14.52 17.35
N THR A 38 -2.34 -15.20 16.87
CA THR A 38 -2.96 -14.90 15.58
C THR A 38 -4.45 -14.75 15.75
N TRP A 39 -5.00 -13.62 15.33
CA TRP A 39 -6.43 -13.42 15.28
C TRP A 39 -6.90 -13.36 13.83
N LYS A 40 -7.65 -14.38 13.40
CA LYS A 40 -8.28 -14.44 12.08
C LYS A 40 -9.71 -13.92 12.15
N LEU A 41 -10.02 -12.93 11.33
CA LEU A 41 -11.31 -12.29 11.20
C LEU A 41 -11.93 -12.64 9.85
N GLY A 42 -13.06 -13.33 9.88
CA GLY A 42 -13.92 -13.63 8.74
C GLY A 42 -14.71 -12.41 8.28
N PRO A 43 -15.89 -12.60 7.68
CA PRO A 43 -16.72 -11.48 7.30
C PRO A 43 -17.10 -10.69 8.55
N ALA A 44 -16.54 -9.50 8.67
CA ALA A 44 -16.65 -8.71 9.90
C ALA A 44 -16.57 -7.23 9.61
N VAL A 45 -17.35 -6.47 10.38
CA VAL A 45 -17.10 -5.06 10.63
C VAL A 45 -16.35 -5.00 11.95
N MET A 46 -15.08 -4.60 11.93
CA MET A 46 -14.42 -4.17 13.16
C MET A 46 -14.95 -2.79 13.53
N THR A 47 -15.19 -2.56 14.82
CA THR A 47 -15.66 -1.27 15.37
C THR A 47 -14.94 -0.90 16.66
N TYR A 48 -13.71 -1.41 16.83
CA TYR A 48 -12.93 -1.31 18.06
C TYR A 48 -11.43 -1.22 17.75
N ALA A 49 -10.68 -0.66 18.70
CA ALA A 49 -9.23 -0.59 18.62
C ALA A 49 -8.56 -1.95 18.88
N VAL A 50 -7.42 -2.19 18.23
CA VAL A 50 -6.60 -3.40 18.40
C VAL A 50 -5.16 -3.01 18.73
N ALA A 51 -4.66 -3.45 19.88
CA ALA A 51 -3.24 -3.46 20.23
C ALA A 51 -2.63 -4.80 19.78
N ASN A 52 -1.95 -4.78 18.64
CA ASN A 52 -1.40 -5.94 17.97
C ASN A 52 0.10 -6.09 18.25
N ALA A 53 0.50 -7.14 18.96
CA ALA A 53 1.89 -7.59 19.08
C ALA A 53 2.16 -8.91 18.33
N GLY A 54 1.13 -9.50 17.71
CA GLY A 54 1.19 -10.77 16.99
C GLY A 54 0.79 -10.59 15.53
N THR A 55 -0.21 -11.36 15.08
CA THR A 55 -0.77 -11.25 13.72
C THR A 55 -2.27 -11.02 13.78
N LEU A 56 -2.72 -9.94 13.16
CA LEU A 56 -4.14 -9.72 12.82
C LEU A 56 -4.36 -10.11 11.36
N GLU A 57 -5.20 -11.09 11.09
CA GLU A 57 -5.46 -11.61 9.74
C GLU A 57 -6.92 -11.42 9.35
N PHE A 58 -7.18 -10.80 8.20
CA PHE A 58 -8.52 -10.70 7.62
C PHE A 58 -8.66 -11.77 6.55
N ASN A 59 -9.49 -12.78 6.78
CA ASN A 59 -9.63 -13.95 5.89
C ASN A 59 -10.88 -13.92 4.99
N SER A 60 -11.57 -12.78 4.90
CA SER A 60 -12.77 -12.58 4.07
C SER A 60 -12.98 -11.09 3.81
N ALA A 61 -14.04 -10.74 3.06
CA ALA A 61 -14.48 -9.36 2.91
C ALA A 61 -14.79 -8.72 4.28
N GLY A 62 -14.55 -7.42 4.43
CA GLY A 62 -14.90 -6.75 5.70
C GLY A 62 -14.59 -5.27 5.70
N THR A 63 -15.02 -4.60 6.77
CA THR A 63 -14.70 -3.19 7.00
C THR A 63 -14.00 -3.05 8.34
N ILE A 64 -12.84 -2.41 8.31
CA ILE A 64 -12.14 -1.91 9.47
C ILE A 64 -12.70 -0.53 9.75
N GLY A 65 -13.72 -0.48 10.60
CA GLY A 65 -14.32 0.76 11.08
C GLY A 65 -13.92 1.03 12.52
N ASN A 66 -13.94 2.31 12.89
CA ASN A 66 -13.77 2.84 14.25
C ASN A 66 -12.68 2.16 15.09
N GLY A 67 -11.49 2.74 15.10
CA GLY A 67 -10.40 2.31 15.98
C GLY A 67 -9.09 2.10 15.23
N ALA A 68 -8.00 2.36 15.94
CA ALA A 68 -6.66 2.16 15.44
C ALA A 68 -6.21 0.71 15.71
N VAL A 69 -5.63 0.07 14.71
CA VAL A 69 -4.77 -1.10 14.87
C VAL A 69 -3.35 -0.59 15.10
N THR A 70 -2.78 -0.85 16.27
CA THR A 70 -1.48 -0.30 16.71
C THR A 70 -0.58 -1.42 17.23
N GLY A 71 0.69 -1.11 17.50
CA GLY A 71 1.64 -2.06 18.07
C GLY A 71 2.59 -2.68 17.04
N ALA A 72 3.43 -3.60 17.48
CA ALA A 72 4.53 -4.16 16.68
C ALA A 72 4.14 -5.35 15.80
N GLY A 73 2.91 -5.83 15.89
CA GLY A 73 2.44 -6.99 15.16
C GLY A 73 2.24 -6.72 13.66
N LEU A 74 2.05 -7.79 12.91
CA LEU A 74 1.72 -7.75 11.49
C LEU A 74 0.20 -7.66 11.29
N VAL A 75 -0.23 -6.89 10.30
CA VAL A 75 -1.59 -6.98 9.74
C VAL A 75 -1.51 -7.71 8.41
N ASN A 76 -2.26 -8.80 8.26
CA ASN A 76 -2.32 -9.61 7.04
C ASN A 76 -3.72 -9.55 6.41
N ILE A 77 -3.80 -9.13 5.15
CA ILE A 77 -5.02 -9.16 4.35
C ILE A 77 -4.95 -10.41 3.48
N ASN A 78 -5.73 -11.42 3.86
CA ASN A 78 -5.84 -12.71 3.19
C ASN A 78 -7.31 -12.93 2.77
N ALA A 79 -7.87 -11.95 2.07
CA ALA A 79 -9.32 -11.78 1.95
C ALA A 79 -10.01 -12.81 1.04
N SER A 80 -9.34 -13.91 0.63
CA SER A 80 -9.89 -14.94 -0.25
C SER A 80 -10.44 -14.38 -1.57
N GLY A 81 -9.68 -13.47 -2.19
CA GLY A 81 -10.07 -12.73 -3.39
C GLY A 81 -11.05 -11.56 -3.18
N ASN A 82 -11.50 -11.30 -1.94
CA ASN A 82 -12.45 -10.21 -1.64
C ASN A 82 -11.76 -8.89 -1.25
N THR A 83 -12.57 -7.87 -0.97
CA THR A 83 -12.10 -6.55 -0.51
C THR A 83 -12.23 -6.39 1.01
N VAL A 84 -11.16 -5.93 1.65
CA VAL A 84 -11.18 -5.37 3.01
C VAL A 84 -11.07 -3.86 2.90
N ILE A 85 -11.98 -3.14 3.55
CA ILE A 85 -12.06 -1.67 3.52
C ILE A 85 -11.50 -1.11 4.83
N VAL A 86 -10.54 -0.19 4.75
CA VAL A 86 -10.14 0.68 5.85
C VAL A 86 -10.89 1.99 5.69
N ASP A 87 -11.90 2.21 6.53
CA ASP A 87 -12.73 3.41 6.43
C ASP A 87 -12.06 4.67 6.99
N SER A 88 -12.73 5.81 6.85
CA SER A 88 -12.20 7.10 7.30
C SER A 88 -12.06 7.23 8.82
N SER A 89 -12.70 6.35 9.61
CA SER A 89 -12.73 6.37 11.07
C SER A 89 -11.74 5.42 11.75
N SER A 90 -10.99 4.62 10.97
CA SER A 90 -10.01 3.67 11.50
C SER A 90 -8.58 4.06 11.14
N SER A 91 -7.59 3.23 11.51
CA SER A 91 -6.24 3.29 10.96
C SER A 91 -5.50 1.97 11.18
N LEU A 92 -4.58 1.65 10.28
CA LEU A 92 -3.60 0.56 10.38
C LEU A 92 -2.25 1.17 10.75
N GLY A 93 -2.04 1.51 12.02
CA GLY A 93 -0.78 2.05 12.55
C GLY A 93 0.17 0.98 13.11
N SER A 94 0.06 -0.27 12.68
CA SER A 94 0.90 -1.37 13.16
C SER A 94 2.31 -1.23 12.61
N THR A 95 3.32 -1.12 13.47
CA THR A 95 4.72 -0.92 13.07
C THR A 95 5.36 -2.17 12.48
N GLY A 96 4.74 -3.34 12.67
CA GLY A 96 5.08 -4.58 11.95
C GLY A 96 4.63 -4.59 10.49
N GLY A 97 3.91 -3.54 10.05
CA GLY A 97 3.49 -3.36 8.66
C GLY A 97 2.16 -4.02 8.31
N VAL A 98 1.82 -3.93 7.02
CA VAL A 98 0.62 -4.50 6.42
C VAL A 98 1.05 -5.36 5.23
N THR A 99 0.59 -6.61 5.15
CA THR A 99 0.82 -7.47 3.99
C THR A 99 -0.50 -7.86 3.37
N ILE A 100 -0.63 -7.68 2.05
CA ILE A 100 -1.77 -8.11 1.26
C ILE A 100 -1.36 -9.39 0.54
N THR A 101 -1.76 -10.53 1.12
CA THR A 101 -1.48 -11.86 0.60
C THR A 101 -2.60 -12.38 -0.31
N ASP A 102 -3.84 -11.93 -0.09
CA ASP A 102 -4.95 -12.22 -0.98
C ASP A 102 -6.04 -11.12 -1.00
N GLY A 103 -6.72 -10.98 -2.13
CA GLY A 103 -7.75 -9.98 -2.38
C GLY A 103 -7.25 -8.53 -2.54
N THR A 104 -8.09 -7.59 -2.12
CA THR A 104 -7.86 -6.14 -2.20
C THR A 104 -7.93 -5.50 -0.82
N LEU A 105 -6.98 -4.62 -0.51
CA LEU A 105 -7.12 -3.66 0.60
C LEU A 105 -7.52 -2.31 0.03
N GLN A 106 -8.74 -1.88 0.28
CA GLN A 106 -9.23 -0.56 -0.12
C GLN A 106 -9.12 0.42 1.04
N VAL A 107 -8.59 1.62 0.79
CA VAL A 107 -8.39 2.65 1.80
C VAL A 107 -9.18 3.89 1.42
N THR A 108 -10.19 4.24 2.21
CA THR A 108 -11.14 5.33 1.90
C THR A 108 -10.97 6.57 2.79
N GLY A 109 -10.00 6.56 3.71
CA GLY A 109 -9.57 7.73 4.48
C GLY A 109 -8.11 8.07 4.24
N ALA A 110 -7.72 9.33 4.44
CA ALA A 110 -6.32 9.74 4.30
C ALA A 110 -5.46 9.25 5.49
N ASN A 111 -4.19 8.93 5.23
CA ASN A 111 -3.18 8.53 6.24
C ASN A 111 -3.68 7.41 7.17
N LYS A 112 -4.20 6.34 6.57
CA LYS A 112 -4.73 5.16 7.25
C LYS A 112 -3.76 3.99 7.25
N LEU A 113 -2.77 4.00 6.36
CA LEU A 113 -1.72 2.98 6.33
C LEU A 113 -0.58 3.28 7.32
N PRO A 114 0.27 2.30 7.63
CA PRO A 114 1.38 2.50 8.56
C PRO A 114 2.38 3.53 8.03
N SER A 115 2.68 4.54 8.85
CA SER A 115 3.80 5.47 8.60
C SER A 115 5.16 4.91 9.01
N SER A 116 5.19 3.67 9.51
CA SER A 116 6.39 2.90 9.86
C SER A 116 6.15 1.42 9.56
N GLY A 117 7.22 0.67 9.29
CA GLY A 117 7.11 -0.68 8.75
C GLY A 117 6.82 -0.67 7.25
N THR A 118 6.62 -1.87 6.69
CA THR A 118 6.46 -2.04 5.24
C THR A 118 5.01 -2.40 4.90
N VAL A 119 4.46 -1.73 3.88
CA VAL A 119 3.27 -2.22 3.18
C VAL A 119 3.74 -3.16 2.07
N THR A 120 3.26 -4.40 2.06
CA THR A 120 3.64 -5.40 1.06
C THR A 120 2.42 -5.84 0.26
N VAL A 121 2.48 -5.75 -1.06
CA VAL A 121 1.40 -6.19 -1.97
C VAL A 121 1.89 -7.39 -2.77
N ALA A 122 1.35 -8.58 -2.48
CA ALA A 122 1.72 -9.79 -3.20
C ALA A 122 1.27 -9.74 -4.67
N THR A 123 1.91 -10.56 -5.50
CA THR A 123 1.60 -10.67 -6.94
C THR A 123 0.11 -10.89 -7.17
N SER A 124 -0.44 -10.17 -8.15
CA SER A 124 -1.86 -10.21 -8.53
C SER A 124 -2.84 -9.80 -7.41
N LYS A 125 -2.36 -9.14 -6.34
CA LYS A 125 -3.18 -8.54 -5.28
C LYS A 125 -3.18 -7.03 -5.39
N THR A 126 -4.14 -6.37 -4.75
CA THR A 126 -4.35 -4.94 -4.95
C THR A 126 -4.36 -4.16 -3.65
N LEU A 127 -3.61 -3.06 -3.63
CA LEU A 127 -3.81 -1.95 -2.72
C LEU A 127 -4.57 -0.85 -3.48
N ASP A 128 -5.79 -0.54 -3.07
CA ASP A 128 -6.67 0.46 -3.70
C ASP A 128 -6.76 1.72 -2.80
N LEU A 129 -6.24 2.83 -3.31
CA LEU A 129 -6.10 4.10 -2.59
C LEU A 129 -7.10 5.12 -3.13
N ASN A 130 -8.24 5.22 -2.45
CA ASN A 130 -9.25 6.23 -2.73
C ASN A 130 -9.01 7.55 -1.98
N GLN A 131 -7.97 7.62 -1.14
CA GLN A 131 -7.52 8.82 -0.45
C GLN A 131 -5.99 8.82 -0.32
N SER A 132 -5.38 10.01 -0.28
CA SER A 132 -3.92 10.15 -0.16
C SER A 132 -3.32 9.48 1.08
N GLN A 133 -2.21 8.78 0.89
CA GLN A 133 -1.49 8.05 1.94
C GLN A 133 -0.03 8.48 2.01
N SER A 134 0.55 8.34 3.19
CA SER A 134 2.00 8.33 3.39
C SER A 134 2.40 7.03 4.08
N VAL A 135 3.33 6.31 3.47
CA VAL A 135 3.88 5.07 4.04
C VAL A 135 5.40 5.13 4.06
N ALA A 136 6.02 4.42 5.01
CA ALA A 136 7.48 4.37 5.08
C ALA A 136 8.06 3.64 3.87
N SER A 137 7.78 2.34 3.79
CA SER A 137 8.26 1.51 2.69
C SER A 137 7.11 0.74 2.05
N LEU A 138 7.26 0.47 0.75
CA LEU A 138 6.32 -0.32 -0.04
C LEU A 138 7.09 -1.43 -0.75
N ALA A 139 6.54 -2.64 -0.79
CA ALA A 139 7.20 -3.80 -1.39
C ALA A 139 6.22 -4.71 -2.12
N GLY A 140 6.76 -5.58 -2.96
CA GLY A 140 6.02 -6.62 -3.66
C GLY A 140 5.72 -6.29 -5.12
N ALA A 141 5.10 -7.27 -5.79
CA ALA A 141 4.83 -7.25 -7.23
C ALA A 141 3.33 -7.17 -7.54
N GLY A 142 2.51 -6.77 -6.57
CA GLY A 142 1.08 -6.55 -6.76
C GLY A 142 0.76 -5.20 -7.40
N THR A 143 -0.54 -4.95 -7.53
CA THR A 143 -1.11 -3.70 -8.03
C THR A 143 -1.28 -2.69 -6.92
N VAL A 144 -0.87 -1.45 -7.19
CA VAL A 144 -1.21 -0.27 -6.40
C VAL A 144 -2.08 0.61 -7.29
N ASP A 145 -3.36 0.69 -6.97
CA ASP A 145 -4.33 1.53 -7.67
C ASP A 145 -4.52 2.83 -6.91
N ILE A 146 -4.26 3.97 -7.56
CA ILE A 146 -4.37 5.29 -6.95
C ILE A 146 -5.43 6.08 -7.68
N ALA A 147 -6.49 6.44 -6.96
CA ALA A 147 -7.58 7.23 -7.51
C ALA A 147 -7.10 8.61 -8.00
N SER A 148 -7.82 9.16 -8.99
CA SER A 148 -7.53 10.47 -9.55
C SER A 148 -7.47 11.57 -8.48
N GLY A 149 -6.42 12.39 -8.52
CA GLY A 149 -6.21 13.49 -7.57
C GLY A 149 -5.69 13.06 -6.19
N MET A 150 -5.47 11.76 -5.97
CA MET A 150 -4.85 11.24 -4.74
C MET A 150 -3.35 11.07 -4.90
N THR A 151 -2.64 11.07 -3.78
CA THR A 151 -1.18 10.94 -3.73
C THR A 151 -0.76 9.82 -2.78
N LEU A 152 0.16 8.97 -3.23
CA LEU A 152 0.91 8.05 -2.38
C LEU A 152 2.33 8.58 -2.18
N SER A 153 2.65 9.05 -0.98
CA SER A 153 4.00 9.50 -0.62
C SER A 153 4.79 8.37 0.05
N LEU A 154 6.01 8.14 -0.42
CA LEU A 154 6.96 7.17 0.16
C LEU A 154 8.11 7.90 0.87
N THR A 155 8.40 7.54 2.13
CA THR A 155 9.46 8.21 2.92
C THR A 155 10.75 7.41 3.06
N ASP A 156 10.79 6.18 2.55
CA ASP A 156 11.97 5.32 2.52
C ASP A 156 12.13 4.64 1.15
N THR A 157 11.95 3.32 1.03
CA THR A 157 12.09 2.58 -0.25
C THR A 157 10.74 2.04 -0.72
N GLY A 158 10.46 2.16 -2.02
CA GLY A 158 9.28 1.58 -2.67
C GLY A 158 9.66 0.58 -3.75
N THR A 159 8.96 -0.55 -3.79
CA THR A 159 8.85 -1.42 -4.96
C THR A 159 7.38 -1.60 -5.29
N ILE A 160 6.98 -1.24 -6.50
CA ILE A 160 5.63 -1.40 -7.02
C ILE A 160 5.70 -2.41 -8.17
N GLY A 161 4.81 -3.40 -8.14
CA GLY A 161 4.56 -4.28 -9.27
C GLY A 161 3.93 -3.50 -10.40
N ILE A 162 2.62 -3.33 -10.28
CA ILE A 162 1.78 -2.63 -11.24
C ILE A 162 1.28 -1.34 -10.58
N LEU A 163 1.51 -0.19 -11.22
CA LEU A 163 0.84 1.05 -10.85
C LEU A 163 -0.40 1.22 -11.72
N ALA A 164 -1.57 1.27 -11.09
CA ALA A 164 -2.87 1.47 -11.74
C ALA A 164 -3.51 2.80 -11.27
N GLY A 165 -4.58 3.19 -11.96
CA GLY A 165 -5.27 4.45 -11.70
C GLY A 165 -4.58 5.66 -12.32
N THR A 166 -5.01 6.86 -11.94
CA THR A 166 -4.52 8.14 -12.47
C THR A 166 -4.01 9.09 -11.38
N GLY A 167 -3.85 8.58 -10.16
CA GLY A 167 -3.26 9.32 -9.06
C GLY A 167 -1.74 9.52 -9.17
N THR A 168 -1.18 10.13 -8.14
CA THR A 168 0.24 10.50 -8.08
C THR A 168 1.00 9.58 -7.12
N VAL A 169 2.21 9.17 -7.49
CA VAL A 169 3.21 8.72 -6.51
C VAL A 169 4.17 9.88 -6.24
N ASP A 170 4.35 10.25 -4.98
CA ASP A 170 5.29 11.28 -4.55
C ASP A 170 6.55 10.63 -3.99
N VAL A 171 7.67 10.90 -4.66
CA VAL A 171 8.99 10.34 -4.34
C VAL A 171 9.95 11.35 -3.71
N ALA A 172 9.51 12.56 -3.34
CA ALA A 172 10.40 13.62 -2.89
C ALA A 172 11.29 13.21 -1.69
N ASN A 173 10.79 12.33 -0.82
CA ASN A 173 11.51 11.83 0.34
C ASN A 173 11.87 10.34 0.23
N THR A 174 11.70 9.74 -0.95
CA THR A 174 11.99 8.32 -1.18
C THR A 174 13.46 8.14 -1.54
N LYS A 175 14.11 7.18 -0.90
CA LYS A 175 15.48 6.76 -1.26
C LYS A 175 15.52 6.16 -2.65
N THR A 176 14.60 5.23 -2.94
CA THR A 176 14.48 4.59 -4.25
C THR A 176 13.06 4.07 -4.45
N LEU A 177 12.45 4.40 -5.59
CA LEU A 177 11.25 3.75 -6.10
C LEU A 177 11.61 2.84 -7.27
N THR A 178 11.29 1.55 -7.17
CA THR A 178 11.45 0.56 -8.24
C THR A 178 10.07 0.17 -8.79
N LEU A 179 9.88 0.24 -10.11
CA LEU A 179 8.69 -0.28 -10.78
C LEU A 179 9.08 -1.54 -11.54
N THR A 180 8.31 -2.63 -11.37
CA THR A 180 8.69 -3.98 -11.83
C THR A 180 7.76 -4.59 -12.87
N ASP A 181 6.59 -3.99 -13.14
CA ASP A 181 5.72 -4.37 -14.27
C ASP A 181 5.14 -3.15 -15.03
N THR A 182 4.66 -3.36 -16.26
CA THR A 182 4.10 -2.32 -17.14
C THR A 182 2.69 -1.93 -16.73
N GLY A 183 2.53 -0.74 -16.15
CA GLY A 183 1.25 -0.03 -16.03
C GLY A 183 1.36 1.35 -16.67
N THR A 184 0.27 1.89 -17.21
CA THR A 184 0.22 3.30 -17.64
C THR A 184 0.34 4.17 -16.40
N ILE A 185 1.42 4.94 -16.27
CA ILE A 185 1.63 5.80 -15.11
C ILE A 185 0.91 7.12 -15.36
N GLY A 186 -0.06 7.44 -14.50
CA GLY A 186 -0.76 8.72 -14.50
C GLY A 186 0.18 9.89 -14.24
N VAL A 187 0.76 10.00 -13.04
CA VAL A 187 1.70 11.08 -12.67
C VAL A 187 2.71 10.59 -11.62
N LEU A 188 3.98 10.95 -11.77
CA LEU A 188 5.03 10.76 -10.77
C LEU A 188 5.58 12.14 -10.40
N ALA A 189 5.66 12.50 -9.12
CA ALA A 189 6.06 13.83 -8.66
C ALA A 189 7.17 13.78 -7.58
N GLY A 190 8.04 14.79 -7.55
CA GLY A 190 9.06 14.96 -6.50
C GLY A 190 10.51 14.78 -6.94
N ALA A 191 11.47 15.11 -6.07
CA ALA A 191 12.92 15.13 -6.35
C ALA A 191 13.67 13.81 -6.05
N GLY A 192 12.96 12.71 -5.83
CA GLY A 192 13.55 11.40 -5.50
C GLY A 192 14.20 10.67 -6.68
N THR A 193 14.78 9.50 -6.40
CA THR A 193 15.31 8.60 -7.44
C THR A 193 14.28 7.57 -7.84
N VAL A 194 14.03 7.46 -9.14
CA VAL A 194 13.16 6.42 -9.74
C VAL A 194 14.02 5.49 -10.57
N SER A 195 14.02 4.22 -10.19
CA SER A 195 14.70 3.16 -10.92
C SER A 195 13.68 2.35 -11.70
N VAL A 196 13.98 2.16 -12.99
CA VAL A 196 13.22 1.25 -13.87
C VAL A 196 13.99 -0.05 -13.91
N ALA A 197 13.44 -1.10 -13.30
CA ALA A 197 14.07 -2.41 -13.25
C ALA A 197 13.04 -3.51 -13.54
N ASN A 198 13.27 -4.28 -14.60
CA ASN A 198 12.49 -5.46 -15.05
C ASN A 198 11.19 -5.20 -15.84
N THR A 199 10.94 -3.99 -16.35
CA THR A 199 9.70 -3.61 -17.06
C THR A 199 9.70 -3.56 -18.59
N LYS A 200 10.68 -3.91 -19.43
CA LYS A 200 10.71 -3.63 -20.90
C LYS A 200 10.50 -2.16 -21.33
N THR A 201 9.44 -1.45 -20.90
CA THR A 201 9.16 -0.05 -21.17
C THR A 201 8.46 0.65 -19.99
N LEU A 202 9.04 1.73 -19.44
CA LEU A 202 8.35 2.70 -18.59
C LEU A 202 7.75 3.80 -19.47
N SER A 203 6.42 3.84 -19.63
CA SER A 203 5.73 4.91 -20.38
C SER A 203 5.15 5.95 -19.42
N LEU A 204 5.64 7.19 -19.51
CA LEU A 204 5.10 8.35 -18.80
C LEU A 204 4.27 9.17 -19.79
N THR A 205 2.95 9.19 -19.58
CA THR A 205 2.00 9.92 -20.43
C THR A 205 1.35 11.01 -19.61
N ASP A 206 1.90 12.23 -19.69
CA ASP A 206 1.30 13.42 -19.09
C ASP A 206 1.15 14.52 -20.16
N THR A 207 0.06 15.27 -20.07
CA THR A 207 -0.17 16.51 -20.85
C THR A 207 0.55 17.74 -20.24
N GLY A 208 1.31 17.55 -19.16
CA GLY A 208 2.15 18.54 -18.48
C GLY A 208 3.62 18.13 -18.30
N THR A 209 4.32 18.81 -17.38
CA THR A 209 5.68 18.44 -16.97
C THR A 209 5.62 17.15 -16.16
N ILE A 210 6.26 16.08 -16.65
CA ILE A 210 6.44 14.84 -15.88
C ILE A 210 7.08 15.22 -14.53
N GLY A 211 6.31 15.15 -13.43
CA GLY A 211 6.66 15.79 -12.15
C GLY A 211 7.93 15.26 -11.47
N LEU A 212 8.47 14.12 -11.93
CA LEU A 212 9.79 13.64 -11.54
C LEU A 212 10.92 14.56 -12.04
N LEU A 213 10.64 15.41 -13.04
CA LEU A 213 11.59 16.20 -13.83
C LEU A 213 11.61 17.69 -13.44
N ALA A 214 10.79 18.10 -12.46
CA ALA A 214 10.83 19.45 -11.89
C ALA A 214 11.81 19.59 -10.70
N GLY A 215 12.36 18.47 -10.20
CA GLY A 215 13.36 18.40 -9.12
C GLY A 215 14.72 17.86 -9.58
N THR A 216 15.72 17.82 -8.68
CA THR A 216 17.09 17.31 -8.97
C THR A 216 17.21 15.78 -8.95
N GLY A 217 16.10 15.06 -9.18
CA GLY A 217 16.04 13.59 -9.12
C GLY A 217 16.82 12.92 -10.26
N THR A 218 17.12 11.63 -10.10
CA THR A 218 17.79 10.82 -11.14
C THR A 218 16.85 9.71 -11.64
N VAL A 219 16.90 9.45 -12.96
CA VAL A 219 16.24 8.31 -13.57
C VAL A 219 17.31 7.33 -14.05
N SER A 220 17.24 6.08 -13.59
CA SER A 220 18.12 5.00 -14.03
C SER A 220 17.34 3.94 -14.81
N VAL A 221 17.75 3.67 -16.05
CA VAL A 221 17.13 2.70 -16.96
C VAL A 221 18.05 1.48 -17.11
N ALA A 222 17.61 0.31 -16.67
CA ALA A 222 18.40 -0.92 -16.77
C ALA A 222 18.59 -1.39 -18.22
N SER A 223 19.58 -2.26 -18.46
CA SER A 223 19.85 -2.80 -19.80
C SER A 223 18.66 -3.61 -20.33
N GLY A 224 18.27 -3.38 -21.58
CA GLY A 224 17.13 -4.04 -22.22
C GLY A 224 15.78 -3.34 -21.99
N GLU A 225 15.77 -2.26 -21.21
CA GLU A 225 14.58 -1.50 -20.82
C GLU A 225 14.49 -0.19 -21.62
N THR A 226 13.29 0.35 -21.78
CA THR A 226 13.04 1.63 -22.46
C THR A 226 12.35 2.62 -21.53
N LEU A 227 12.85 3.85 -21.43
CA LEU A 227 12.08 4.97 -20.90
C LEU A 227 11.38 5.66 -22.07
N SER A 228 10.04 5.65 -22.10
CA SER A 228 9.23 6.34 -23.11
C SER A 228 8.60 7.58 -22.52
N LEU A 229 8.99 8.75 -23.02
CA LEU A 229 8.45 10.05 -22.65
C LEU A 229 7.50 10.51 -23.75
N THR A 230 6.19 10.49 -23.48
CA THR A 230 5.16 10.92 -24.44
C THR A 230 4.38 12.09 -23.86
N GLY A 231 4.71 13.32 -24.28
CA GLY A 231 4.14 14.56 -23.74
C GLY A 231 4.94 15.80 -24.16
N THR A 232 4.51 17.00 -23.75
CA THR A 232 5.18 18.30 -24.02
C THR A 232 6.10 18.75 -22.87
N GLY A 233 6.38 17.87 -21.91
CA GLY A 233 7.18 18.16 -20.72
C GLY A 233 8.69 18.27 -21.00
N THR A 234 9.44 18.91 -20.09
CA THR A 234 10.90 19.00 -20.13
C THR A 234 11.55 17.65 -19.84
N VAL A 235 12.57 17.25 -20.60
CA VAL A 235 13.39 16.03 -20.39
C VAL A 235 14.21 16.15 -19.09
N PRO A 236 14.47 15.06 -18.31
CA PRO A 236 15.23 15.14 -17.07
C PRO A 236 16.65 15.69 -17.29
N THR A 237 17.18 16.41 -16.32
CA THR A 237 18.55 16.95 -16.36
C THR A 237 19.62 15.86 -16.25
N ALA A 238 19.27 14.67 -15.72
CA ALA A 238 20.12 13.50 -15.65
C ALA A 238 19.31 12.20 -15.86
N ILE A 239 19.41 11.63 -17.08
CA ILE A 239 19.04 10.24 -17.37
C ILE A 239 20.34 9.42 -17.40
N GLY A 240 20.41 8.35 -16.62
CA GLY A 240 21.52 7.40 -16.62
C GLY A 240 21.05 5.97 -16.85
N GLY A 241 22.00 5.04 -16.99
CA GLY A 241 21.74 3.61 -17.19
C GLY A 241 22.14 3.11 -18.59
N ALA A 242 22.02 1.80 -18.78
CA ALA A 242 22.41 1.10 -20.02
C ALA A 242 21.22 0.78 -20.94
N GLY A 243 20.00 1.20 -20.57
CA GLY A 243 18.80 1.04 -21.37
C GLY A 243 18.59 2.14 -22.41
N ASN A 244 17.44 2.09 -23.07
CA ASN A 244 17.08 2.97 -24.17
C ASN A 244 16.23 4.16 -23.68
N LEU A 245 16.42 5.32 -24.31
CA LEU A 245 15.56 6.48 -24.15
C LEU A 245 14.74 6.70 -25.43
N ALA A 246 13.42 6.69 -25.32
CA ALA A 246 12.48 7.00 -26.40
C ALA A 246 11.71 8.28 -26.04
N ILE A 247 11.74 9.28 -26.92
CA ILE A 247 11.02 10.55 -26.76
C ILE A 247 10.11 10.71 -27.97
N SER A 248 8.81 10.94 -27.74
CA SER A 248 7.89 11.31 -28.82
C SER A 248 6.94 12.43 -28.36
N GLY A 249 6.97 13.56 -29.07
CA GLY A 249 6.25 14.78 -28.72
C GLY A 249 7.21 15.97 -28.70
N THR A 250 6.80 17.09 -29.33
CA THR A 250 7.49 18.39 -29.31
C THR A 250 6.65 19.41 -28.58
#